data_AF-A0A7V5AMZ5-F1
#
_entry.id   AF-A0A7V5AMZ5-F1
#
_cell.length_a   1.000
_cell.length_b   1.000
_cell.length_c   1.000
_cell.angle_alpha   90.00
_cell.angle_beta   90.00
_cell.angle_gamma   90.00
#
_symmetry.space_group_name_H-M   'P 1'
#
loop_
_entity.id
_entity.type
_entity.pdbx_description
1 polymer ?
#
loop_
_entity_poly.entity_id
_entity_poly.type
_entity_poly.pdbx_seq_one_letter_code
_entity_poly.pdbx_strand_id
1 'polypeptide(L)'
;ALMMIGLTPGKELLQSNLDITFSLVWMVALANILAALFMLIVTPSLAKLTVIDGSILAPGVLVVAFIGAYLSSESLGDVLCALLIGMLGYGMKRYGYSRATFVLGLVLGKIVEQNLFLSLRIYEGPGFLISRRITFVLFVLCILILLFPLFRRRFSPDGTNKNHSEGNDNLR
;
A
#
# COMPACT_ATOMS: atom_id res chain seq x y z
N ALA A 1 24.63 6.93 7.73
CA ALA A 1 25.48 6.50 6.60
C ALA A 1 26.38 7.63 6.11
N LEU A 2 25.88 8.78 5.61
CA LEU A 2 26.73 9.90 5.14
C LEU A 2 27.69 10.47 6.20
N MET A 3 27.25 10.63 7.45
CA MET A 3 28.12 11.01 8.57
C MET A 3 29.25 9.99 8.86
N MET A 4 29.07 8.72 8.48
CA MET A 4 30.05 7.64 8.66
C MET A 4 31.19 7.74 7.63
N ILE A 5 30.98 8.48 6.54
CA ILE A 5 31.95 8.74 5.45
C ILE A 5 32.60 10.13 5.63
N GLY A 6 32.44 10.77 6.80
CA GLY A 6 33.02 12.08 7.11
C GLY A 6 32.32 13.29 6.48
N LEU A 7 31.14 13.10 5.88
CA LEU A 7 30.36 14.17 5.26
C LEU A 7 29.20 14.59 6.17
N THR A 8 29.21 15.82 6.67
CA THR A 8 28.13 16.42 7.47
C THR A 8 27.04 16.97 6.54
N PRO A 9 25.88 16.28 6.37
CA PRO A 9 24.83 16.76 5.49
C PRO A 9 24.28 18.11 5.97
N GLY A 10 24.38 19.13 5.13
CA GLY A 10 23.96 20.50 5.48
C GLY A 10 24.49 21.55 4.50
N LYS A 11 24.38 22.83 4.86
CA LYS A 11 24.82 23.99 4.07
C LYS A 11 26.31 23.90 3.64
N GLU A 12 27.15 23.22 4.42
CA GLU A 12 28.57 23.02 4.10
C GLU A 12 28.79 22.06 2.93
N LEU A 13 27.97 21.01 2.72
CA LEU A 13 28.10 20.17 1.52
C LEU A 13 27.74 20.92 0.24
N LEU A 14 26.84 21.89 0.34
CA LEU A 14 26.42 22.75 -0.76
C LEU A 14 27.38 23.92 -1.02
N GLN A 15 28.36 24.17 -0.14
CA GLN A 15 29.30 25.30 -0.28
C GLN A 15 30.75 24.86 -0.43
N SER A 16 31.19 23.84 0.31
CA SER A 16 32.59 23.40 0.34
C SER A 16 32.91 22.29 -0.66
N ASN A 17 31.91 21.51 -1.09
CA ASN A 17 32.08 20.34 -1.96
C ASN A 17 30.95 20.24 -3.00
N LEU A 18 30.79 21.31 -3.78
CA LEU A 18 29.73 21.44 -4.78
C LEU A 18 29.76 20.29 -5.81
N ASP A 19 30.95 19.88 -6.23
CA ASP A 19 31.15 18.78 -7.18
C ASP A 19 30.64 17.43 -6.66
N ILE A 20 30.82 17.14 -5.36
CA ILE A 20 30.37 15.88 -4.75
C ILE A 20 28.83 15.86 -4.66
N THR A 21 28.23 16.98 -4.27
CA THR A 21 26.77 17.11 -4.22
C THR A 21 26.17 16.94 -5.61
N PHE A 22 26.70 17.62 -6.63
CA PHE A 22 26.21 17.48 -8.01
C PHE A 22 26.38 16.05 -8.53
N SER A 23 27.50 15.39 -8.23
CA SER A 23 27.73 13.99 -8.59
C SER A 23 26.72 13.05 -7.92
N LEU A 24 26.39 13.27 -6.65
CA LEU A 24 25.36 12.51 -5.93
C LEU A 24 23.98 12.69 -6.55
N VAL A 25 23.61 13.93 -6.89
CA VAL A 25 22.34 14.24 -7.56
C VAL A 25 22.27 13.54 -8.91
N TRP A 26 23.32 13.62 -9.73
CA TRP A 26 23.39 12.93 -11.01
C TRP A 26 23.36 11.41 -10.86
N MET A 27 24.03 10.84 -9.86
CA MET A 27 23.96 9.40 -9.58
C MET A 27 22.56 8.93 -9.20
N VAL A 28 21.86 9.66 -8.32
CA VAL A 28 20.48 9.32 -7.94
C VAL A 28 19.54 9.48 -9.13
N ALA A 29 19.70 10.54 -9.93
CA ALA A 29 18.93 10.75 -11.14
C ALA A 29 19.15 9.62 -12.15
N LEU A 30 20.40 9.27 -12.43
CA LEU A 30 20.75 8.20 -13.36
C LEU A 30 20.32 6.83 -12.83
N ALA A 31 20.46 6.57 -11.53
CA ALA A 31 20.01 5.34 -10.89
C ALA A 31 18.49 5.15 -11.03
N ASN A 32 17.70 6.20 -10.85
CA ASN A 32 16.25 6.14 -11.04
C ASN A 32 15.88 5.89 -12.52
N ILE A 33 16.59 6.52 -13.45
CA ILE A 33 16.38 6.29 -14.90
C ILE A 33 16.70 4.84 -15.26
N LEU A 34 17.84 4.33 -14.82
CA LEU A 34 18.25 2.94 -15.05
C LEU A 34 17.31 1.95 -14.37
N ALA A 35 16.89 2.23 -13.13
CA ALA A 35 15.93 1.41 -12.40
C ALA A 35 14.57 1.38 -13.10
N ALA A 36 14.08 2.52 -13.60
CA ALA A 36 12.84 2.58 -14.36
C ALA A 36 12.95 1.76 -15.65
N LEU A 37 14.04 1.91 -16.41
CA LEU A 37 14.28 1.13 -17.62
C LEU A 37 14.33 -0.37 -17.31
N PHE A 38 15.07 -0.76 -16.27
CA PHE A 38 15.17 -2.14 -15.82
C PHE A 38 13.81 -2.70 -15.39
N MET A 39 13.02 -1.94 -14.62
CA MET A 39 11.67 -2.33 -14.24
C MET A 39 10.79 -2.55 -15.46
N LEU A 40 10.84 -1.66 -16.47
CA LEU A 40 10.05 -1.82 -17.69
C LEU A 40 10.44 -3.07 -18.48
N ILE A 41 11.73 -3.40 -18.55
CA ILE A 41 12.23 -4.62 -19.22
C ILE A 41 11.82 -5.89 -18.47
N VAL A 42 11.83 -5.87 -17.14
CA VAL A 42 11.54 -7.05 -16.29
C VAL A 42 10.03 -7.27 -16.12
N THR A 43 9.23 -6.20 -16.15
CA THR A 43 7.76 -6.25 -15.98
C THR A 43 7.07 -7.29 -16.87
N PRO A 44 7.30 -7.40 -18.19
CA PRO A 44 6.62 -8.40 -19.02
C PRO A 44 6.95 -9.85 -18.63
N SER A 45 8.17 -10.11 -18.13
CA SER A 45 8.56 -11.44 -17.64
C SER A 45 7.85 -11.77 -16.33
N LEU A 46 7.70 -10.81 -15.42
CA LEU A 46 6.95 -10.96 -14.16
C LEU A 46 5.43 -11.04 -14.40
N ALA A 47 4.91 -10.32 -15.38
CA ALA A 47 3.49 -10.36 -15.74
C ALA A 47 3.09 -11.78 -16.16
N LYS A 48 3.94 -12.48 -16.92
CA LYS A 48 3.70 -13.88 -17.31
C LYS A 48 3.63 -14.83 -16.11
N LEU A 49 4.42 -14.60 -15.05
CA LEU A 49 4.34 -15.39 -13.82
C LEU A 49 2.99 -15.25 -13.10
N THR A 50 2.32 -14.11 -13.27
CA THR A 50 1.03 -13.81 -12.61
C THR A 50 -0.16 -14.43 -13.37
N VAL A 51 0.01 -14.79 -14.64
CA VAL A 51 -1.04 -15.42 -15.48
C VAL A 51 -1.15 -16.93 -15.23
N ILE A 52 -0.15 -17.54 -14.58
CA ILE A 52 -0.20 -18.95 -14.17
C ILE A 52 -1.28 -19.14 -13.11
N ASP A 53 -2.01 -20.25 -13.18
CA ASP A 53 -3.07 -20.58 -12.23
C ASP A 53 -2.62 -20.37 -10.79
N GLY A 54 -3.28 -19.42 -10.12
CA GLY A 54 -3.00 -19.03 -8.73
C GLY A 54 -3.27 -20.12 -7.69
N SER A 55 -3.57 -21.34 -8.11
CA SER A 55 -3.61 -22.55 -7.29
C SER A 55 -2.23 -23.21 -7.16
N ILE A 56 -1.34 -23.09 -8.15
CA ILE A 56 0.03 -23.61 -8.12
C ILE A 56 1.00 -22.57 -7.54
N LEU A 57 0.77 -21.28 -7.84
CA LEU A 57 1.57 -20.18 -7.28
C LEU A 57 1.38 -20.00 -5.77
N ALA A 58 0.17 -20.24 -5.27
CA ALA A 58 -0.19 -20.03 -3.87
C ALA A 58 0.70 -20.82 -2.88
N PRO A 59 0.88 -22.15 -3.00
CA PRO A 59 1.72 -22.89 -2.06
C PRO A 59 3.21 -22.48 -2.14
N GLY A 60 3.73 -22.19 -3.33
CA GLY A 60 5.12 -21.72 -3.47
C GLY A 60 5.37 -20.39 -2.77
N VAL A 61 4.50 -19.41 -2.98
CA VAL A 61 4.58 -18.10 -2.30
C VAL A 61 4.40 -18.26 -0.78
N LEU A 62 3.52 -19.18 -0.34
CA LEU A 62 3.29 -19.46 1.07
C LEU A 62 4.57 -19.94 1.76
N VAL A 63 5.28 -20.92 1.18
CA VAL A 63 6.54 -21.45 1.73
C VAL A 63 7.59 -20.34 1.83
N VAL A 64 7.76 -19.53 0.78
CA VAL A 64 8.71 -18.41 0.80
C VAL A 64 8.33 -17.37 1.87
N ALA A 65 7.04 -17.06 2.03
CA ALA A 65 6.56 -16.13 3.04
C ALA A 65 6.80 -16.64 4.48
N PHE A 66 6.62 -17.95 4.72
CA PHE A 66 6.93 -18.57 6.01
C PHE A 66 8.43 -18.51 6.34
N ILE A 67 9.28 -18.80 5.35
CA ILE A 67 10.73 -18.67 5.50
C ILE A 67 11.09 -17.21 5.82
N GLY A 68 10.53 -16.25 5.09
CA GLY A 68 10.76 -14.82 5.34
C GLY A 68 10.33 -14.36 6.73
N ALA A 69 9.18 -14.82 7.22
CA ALA A 69 8.70 -14.53 8.57
C ALA A 69 9.65 -15.11 9.64
N TYR A 70 10.19 -16.30 9.41
CA TYR A 70 11.16 -16.93 10.32
C TYR A 70 12.48 -16.15 10.38
N LEU A 71 13.00 -15.69 9.24
CA LEU A 71 14.25 -14.90 9.19
C LEU A 71 14.15 -13.54 9.87
N SER A 72 12.95 -12.93 9.92
CA SER A 72 12.83 -11.54 10.38
C SER A 72 12.98 -11.37 11.88
N SER A 73 12.62 -12.38 12.67
CA SER A 73 12.44 -12.18 14.12
C SER A 73 12.93 -13.35 14.99
N GLU A 74 13.39 -14.46 14.39
CA GLU A 74 13.83 -15.69 15.08
C GLU A 74 12.90 -16.14 16.23
N SER A 75 11.62 -15.77 16.16
CA SER A 75 10.62 -15.97 17.20
C SER A 75 9.49 -16.82 16.64
N LEU A 76 9.13 -17.87 17.39
CA LEU A 76 8.02 -18.76 17.05
C LEU A 76 6.66 -18.02 17.03
N GLY A 77 6.55 -16.90 17.74
CA GLY A 77 5.33 -16.09 17.77
C GLY A 77 4.99 -15.45 16.43
N ASP A 78 6.00 -14.95 15.71
CA ASP A 78 5.79 -14.30 14.41
C ASP A 78 5.45 -15.31 13.32
N VAL A 79 5.97 -16.54 13.43
CA VAL A 79 5.59 -17.67 12.58
C VAL A 79 4.12 -18.04 12.78
N LEU A 80 3.65 -18.09 14.03
CA LEU A 80 2.24 -18.36 14.33
C LEU A 80 1.32 -17.24 13.82
N CYS A 81 1.70 -15.98 14.00
CA CYS A 81 0.97 -14.83 13.44
C CYS A 81 0.93 -14.87 11.91
N ALA A 82 2.06 -15.17 11.25
CA ALA A 82 2.12 -15.33 9.80
C ALA A 82 1.22 -16.48 9.31
N LEU A 83 1.12 -17.57 10.08
CA LEU A 83 0.23 -18.69 9.78
C LEU A 83 -1.25 -18.30 9.87
N LEU A 84 -1.63 -17.61 10.94
CA LEU A 84 -3.00 -17.13 11.15
C LEU A 84 -3.41 -16.14 10.05
N ILE A 85 -2.53 -15.16 9.73
CA ILE A 85 -2.78 -14.18 8.68
C ILE A 85 -2.80 -14.85 7.29
N GLY A 86 -1.94 -15.82 7.04
CA GLY A 86 -1.93 -16.59 5.80
C GLY A 86 -3.23 -17.39 5.61
N MET A 87 -3.72 -18.02 6.68
CA MET A 87 -4.99 -18.74 6.68
C MET A 87 -6.19 -17.80 6.47
N LEU A 88 -6.16 -16.63 7.10
CA LEU A 88 -7.16 -15.57 6.91
C LEU A 88 -7.15 -15.06 5.45
N GLY A 89 -5.97 -14.84 4.88
CA GLY A 89 -5.79 -14.46 3.48
C GLY A 89 -6.27 -15.52 2.49
N TYR A 90 -6.14 -16.81 2.82
CA TYR A 90 -6.74 -17.90 2.04
C TYR A 90 -8.27 -17.87 2.13
N GLY A 91 -8.83 -17.63 3.33
CA GLY A 91 -10.26 -17.39 3.51
C GLY A 91 -10.77 -16.26 2.62
N MET A 92 -10.06 -15.13 2.57
CA MET A 92 -10.42 -13.99 1.71
C MET A 92 -10.46 -14.33 0.22
N LYS A 93 -9.58 -15.22 -0.26
CA LYS A 93 -9.61 -15.72 -1.65
C LYS A 93 -10.91 -16.47 -1.93
N ARG A 94 -11.41 -17.27 -0.98
CA ARG A 94 -12.67 -18.03 -1.14
C ARG A 94 -13.91 -17.13 -1.21
N TYR A 95 -13.87 -15.99 -0.51
CA TYR A 95 -14.97 -15.01 -0.51
C TYR A 95 -14.83 -13.93 -1.61
N GLY A 96 -13.83 -14.02 -2.49
CA GLY A 96 -13.64 -13.06 -3.59
C GLY A 96 -13.17 -11.66 -3.16
N TYR A 97 -12.67 -11.49 -1.93
CA TYR A 97 -12.15 -10.20 -1.47
C TYR A 97 -10.76 -9.90 -2.06
N SER A 98 -10.53 -8.64 -2.43
CA SER A 98 -9.22 -8.18 -2.90
C SER A 98 -8.21 -8.21 -1.76
N ARG A 99 -7.29 -9.18 -1.81
CA ARG A 99 -6.14 -9.31 -0.88
C ARG A 99 -5.33 -8.01 -0.81
N ALA A 100 -5.17 -7.31 -1.93
CA ALA A 100 -4.43 -6.06 -2.02
C ALA A 100 -5.05 -4.96 -1.15
N THR A 101 -6.39 -4.84 -1.13
CA THR A 101 -7.09 -3.82 -0.34
C THR A 101 -6.90 -4.01 1.16
N PHE A 102 -6.86 -5.25 1.63
CA PHE A 102 -6.63 -5.55 3.04
C PHE A 102 -5.21 -5.19 3.48
N VAL A 103 -4.21 -5.60 2.71
CA VAL A 103 -2.81 -5.25 2.98
C VAL A 103 -2.63 -3.73 2.98
N LEU A 104 -3.23 -3.05 2.00
CA LEU A 104 -3.21 -1.59 1.91
C LEU A 104 -3.83 -0.97 3.17
N GLY A 105 -5.02 -1.43 3.58
CA GLY A 105 -5.66 -0.97 4.82
C GLY A 105 -4.81 -1.18 6.07
N LEU A 106 -4.10 -2.31 6.18
CA LEU A 106 -3.25 -2.62 7.32
C LEU A 106 -2.01 -1.72 7.39
N VAL A 107 -1.35 -1.50 6.25
CA VAL A 107 -0.19 -0.60 6.16
C VAL A 107 -0.61 0.84 6.44
N LEU A 108 -1.70 1.31 5.84
CA LEU A 108 -2.24 2.64 6.10
C LEU A 108 -2.68 2.79 7.56
N GLY A 109 -3.30 1.77 8.14
CA GLY A 109 -3.74 1.79 9.54
C GLY A 109 -2.59 2.11 10.49
N LYS A 110 -1.46 1.43 10.35
CA LYS A 110 -0.25 1.70 11.15
C LYS A 110 0.24 3.14 11.01
N ILE A 111 0.25 3.66 9.78
CA ILE A 111 0.67 5.03 9.50
C ILE A 111 -0.31 6.02 10.14
N VAL A 112 -1.61 5.80 10.00
CA VAL A 112 -2.67 6.64 10.60
C VAL A 112 -2.56 6.63 12.12
N GLU A 113 -2.40 5.47 12.73
CA GLU A 113 -2.26 5.32 14.19
C GLU A 113 -1.03 6.08 14.71
N GLN A 114 0.12 5.91 14.06
CA GLN A 114 1.34 6.62 14.44
C GLN A 114 1.18 8.15 14.34
N ASN A 115 0.56 8.63 13.27
CA ASN A 115 0.30 10.06 13.07
C ASN A 115 -0.75 10.59 14.07
N LEU A 116 -1.74 9.78 14.42
CA LEU A 116 -2.74 10.11 15.43
C LEU A 116 -2.11 10.23 16.82
N PHE A 117 -1.29 9.24 17.22
CA PHE A 117 -0.56 9.29 18.49
C PHE A 117 0.41 10.46 18.57
N LEU A 118 1.13 10.75 17.49
CA LEU A 118 2.01 11.91 17.41
C LEU A 118 1.22 13.21 17.62
N SER A 119 0.08 13.35 16.95
CA SER A 119 -0.79 14.52 17.08
C SER A 119 -1.37 14.63 18.51
N LEU A 120 -1.80 13.53 19.11
CA LEU A 120 -2.31 13.51 20.48
C LEU A 120 -1.24 13.89 21.52
N ARG A 121 0.02 13.47 21.29
CA ARG A 121 1.16 13.83 22.15
C ARG A 121 1.55 15.30 22.02
N ILE A 122 1.54 15.86 20.82
CA ILE A 122 1.92 17.26 20.59
C ILE A 122 0.90 18.24 21.18
N TYR A 123 -0.39 17.90 21.14
CA TYR A 123 -1.49 18.79 21.57
C TYR A 123 -2.07 18.45 22.95
N GLU A 124 -1.41 17.57 23.71
CA GLU A 124 -1.83 17.14 25.07
C GLU A 124 -3.35 16.81 25.16
N GLY A 125 -3.88 16.10 24.15
CA GLY A 125 -5.29 15.68 24.11
C GLY A 125 -6.02 15.95 22.78
N PRO A 126 -7.37 15.79 22.74
CA PRO A 126 -8.17 15.95 21.52
C PRO A 126 -8.31 17.42 21.05
N GLY A 127 -7.65 18.38 21.71
CA GLY A 127 -7.66 19.79 21.35
C GLY A 127 -7.15 20.08 19.93
N PHE A 128 -6.42 19.16 19.30
CA PHE A 128 -5.96 19.30 17.91
C PHE A 128 -7.11 19.48 16.90
N LEU A 129 -8.30 18.93 17.19
CA LEU A 129 -9.48 19.06 16.33
C LEU A 129 -10.08 20.46 16.37
N ILE A 130 -9.86 21.22 17.45
CA ILE A 130 -10.41 22.57 17.65
C ILE A 130 -9.38 23.65 17.35
N SER A 131 -8.10 23.41 17.66
CA SER A 131 -7.02 24.39 17.46
C SER A 131 -6.74 24.70 15.99
N ARG A 132 -7.07 23.80 15.05
CA ARG A 132 -6.88 24.02 13.61
C ARG A 132 -8.19 23.78 12.85
N ARG A 133 -8.82 24.86 12.36
CA ARG A 133 -10.03 24.82 11.50
C ARG A 133 -9.86 23.91 10.28
N ILE A 134 -8.65 23.86 9.71
CA ILE A 134 -8.32 22.96 8.58
C ILE A 134 -8.46 21.48 8.97
N THR A 135 -8.01 21.09 10.16
CA THR A 135 -8.07 19.69 10.62
C THR A 135 -9.51 19.25 10.86
N PHE A 136 -10.33 20.12 11.44
CA PHE A 136 -11.77 19.86 11.60
C PHE A 136 -12.48 19.65 10.27
N VAL A 137 -12.25 20.52 9.29
CA VAL A 137 -12.84 20.40 7.94
C VAL A 137 -12.40 19.11 7.26
N LEU A 138 -11.11 18.75 7.33
CA LEU A 138 -10.61 17.48 6.77
C LEU A 138 -11.23 16.26 7.46
N PHE A 139 -11.41 16.31 8.77
CA PHE A 139 -12.00 15.22 9.53
C PHE A 139 -13.48 14.99 9.18
N VAL A 140 -14.26 16.08 9.11
CA VAL A 140 -15.65 16.03 8.66
C VAL A 140 -15.74 15.53 7.22
N LEU A 141 -14.86 16.01 6.33
CA LEU A 141 -14.83 15.57 4.94
C LEU A 141 -14.48 14.07 4.81
N CYS A 142 -13.52 13.59 5.61
CA CYS A 142 -13.16 12.17 5.66
C CYS A 142 -14.35 11.30 6.09
N ILE A 143 -15.06 11.69 7.14
CA ILE A 143 -16.28 11.03 7.60
C ILE A 143 -17.35 11.04 6.50
N LEU A 144 -17.52 12.16 5.82
CA LEU A 144 -18.51 12.32 4.75
C LEU A 144 -18.20 11.42 3.55
N ILE A 145 -16.93 11.34 3.13
CA ILE A 145 -16.46 10.44 2.06
C ILE A 145 -16.61 8.97 2.46
N LEU A 146 -16.38 8.62 3.72
CA LEU A 146 -16.51 7.25 4.21
C LEU A 146 -17.98 6.81 4.32
N LEU A 147 -18.86 7.74 4.69
CA LEU A 147 -20.31 7.53 4.76
C LEU A 147 -21.00 7.58 3.39
N PHE A 148 -20.49 8.35 2.44
CA PHE A 148 -21.06 8.49 1.10
C PHE A 148 -21.28 7.14 0.37
N PRO A 149 -20.31 6.22 0.27
CA PRO A 149 -20.52 4.92 -0.38
C PRO A 149 -21.39 3.98 0.46
N LEU A 150 -21.41 4.11 1.80
CA LEU A 150 -22.26 3.30 2.68
C LEU A 150 -23.74 3.71 2.55
N PHE A 151 -24.01 5.02 2.49
CA PHE A 151 -25.35 5.55 2.30
C PHE A 151 -25.85 5.31 0.86
N ARG A 152 -24.97 5.44 -0.14
CA ARG A 152 -25.28 5.12 -1.53
C ARG A 152 -25.57 3.63 -1.74
N ARG A 153 -24.85 2.72 -1.06
CA ARG A 153 -25.15 1.28 -1.10
C ARG A 153 -26.48 0.91 -0.43
N ARG A 154 -26.93 1.69 0.57
CA ARG A 154 -28.25 1.52 1.18
C ARG A 154 -29.39 2.01 0.27
N PHE A 155 -29.11 2.91 -0.68
CA PHE A 155 -30.07 3.55 -1.59
C PHE A 155 -29.98 3.11 -3.06
N SER A 156 -29.11 2.18 -3.43
CA SER A 156 -29.22 1.48 -4.72
C SER A 156 -30.08 0.23 -4.54
N PRO A 157 -31.38 0.26 -4.91
CA PRO A 157 -32.14 -0.97 -5.08
C PRO A 157 -31.44 -1.83 -6.12
N ASP A 158 -31.41 -3.11 -5.81
CA ASP A 158 -31.04 -4.22 -6.66
C ASP A 158 -31.64 -4.07 -8.06
N GLY A 159 -30.83 -3.60 -9.01
CA GLY A 159 -31.14 -3.54 -10.43
C GLY A 159 -30.74 -4.83 -11.13
N THR A 160 -31.29 -5.95 -10.68
CA THR A 160 -31.29 -7.22 -11.42
C THR A 160 -32.28 -7.12 -12.59
N ASN A 161 -31.79 -6.98 -13.82
CA ASN A 161 -32.42 -7.55 -15.03
C ASN A 161 -31.46 -7.35 -16.22
N LYS A 162 -30.74 -8.39 -16.68
CA LYS A 162 -31.17 -9.30 -17.75
C LYS A 162 -32.02 -8.58 -18.81
N ASN A 163 -31.46 -8.45 -20.03
CA ASN A 163 -32.13 -8.45 -21.34
C ASN A 163 -31.24 -7.76 -22.38
N HIS A 164 -30.19 -8.46 -22.82
CA HIS A 164 -29.64 -8.23 -24.16
C HIS A 164 -29.49 -9.53 -24.94
N SER A 165 -30.35 -10.50 -24.62
CA SER A 165 -30.48 -11.78 -25.33
C SER A 165 -31.89 -11.94 -25.88
N GLU A 166 -32.48 -10.86 -26.42
CA GLU A 166 -33.76 -10.89 -27.17
C GLU A 166 -33.76 -9.76 -28.22
N GLY A 167 -32.81 -9.83 -29.16
CA GLY A 167 -32.79 -9.01 -30.38
C GLY A 167 -32.59 -9.85 -31.63
N ASN A 168 -32.81 -11.17 -31.52
CA ASN A 168 -33.02 -12.06 -32.66
C ASN A 168 -34.53 -12.12 -32.89
N ASP A 169 -35.07 -11.02 -33.40
CA ASP A 169 -36.35 -10.87 -34.08
C ASP A 169 -36.32 -9.42 -34.61
N ASN A 170 -36.80 -9.17 -35.83
CA ASN A 170 -36.76 -7.88 -36.57
C ASN A 170 -35.40 -7.62 -37.27
N LEU A 171 -35.15 -8.08 -38.50
CA LEU A 171 -35.81 -7.72 -39.75
C LEU A 171 -35.23 -8.68 -40.80
N ARG A 172 -36.04 -9.46 -41.53
CA ARG A 172 -36.74 -9.03 -42.74
C ARG A 172 -35.81 -8.40 -43.77
#